data_AF-A0A5C7EZF3-F1
#
_entry.id   AF-A0A5C7EZF3-F1
#
_cell.length_a   1.000
_cell.length_b   1.000
_cell.length_c   1.000
_cell.angle_alpha   90.00
_cell.angle_beta   90.00
_cell.angle_gamma   90.00
#
_symmetry.space_group_name_H-M   'P 1'
#
loop_
_entity.id
_entity.type
_entity.pdbx_description
1 polymer ?
#
loop_
_entity_poly.entity_id
_entity_poly.type
_entity_poly.pdbx_seq_one_letter_code
_entity_poly.pdbx_strand_id
1 'polypeptide(L)' 'MKKAVAAAVAALLVLGLGACGEKPQVTQYKAGKYQGKPDTLPWDNERFKGDKAAWENAIKTRQLGQNEYVRIAGDTAGR' A
#
# COMPACT_ATOMS: atom_id res chain seq x y z
N MET A 1 22.57 40.90 32.64
CA MET A 1 21.64 40.57 31.53
C MET A 1 22.26 39.73 30.43
N LYS A 2 23.34 40.15 29.76
CA LYS A 2 23.99 39.38 28.66
C LYS A 2 24.39 37.94 29.04
N LYS A 3 24.90 37.73 30.26
CA LYS A 3 25.27 36.41 30.80
C LYS A 3 24.06 35.49 31.01
N ALA A 4 22.92 36.04 31.42
CA ALA A 4 21.68 35.30 31.63
C ALA A 4 21.05 34.88 30.29
N VAL A 5 21.10 35.76 29.29
CA VAL A 5 20.66 35.45 27.92
C VAL A 5 21.52 34.34 27.30
N ALA A 6 22.85 34.40 27.47
CA ALA A 6 23.75 33.35 26.99
C ALA A 6 23.47 31.99 27.65
N ALA A 7 23.19 31.97 28.95
CA ALA A 7 22.85 30.76 29.68
C ALA A 7 21.52 30.15 29.19
N ALA A 8 20.51 30.98 28.93
CA ALA A 8 19.21 30.53 28.42
C ALA A 8 19.31 29.93 27.01
N VAL A 9 20.12 30.55 26.12
CA VAL A 9 20.34 30.04 24.76
C VAL A 9 21.11 28.72 24.79
N ALA A 10 22.13 28.60 25.64
CA ALA A 10 22.87 27.35 25.80
C ALA A 10 21.96 26.20 26.30
N ALA A 11 21.06 26.49 27.24
CA ALA A 11 20.11 25.50 27.75
C ALA A 11 19.14 25.01 26.65
N LEU A 12 18.64 25.91 25.80
CA LEU A 12 17.74 25.55 24.70
C LEU A 12 18.44 24.71 23.63
N LEU A 13 19.70 25.00 23.32
CA LEU A 13 20.48 24.20 22.37
C LEU A 13 20.65 22.76 22.86
N VAL A 14 20.99 22.57 24.14
CA VAL A 14 21.15 21.23 24.76
C VAL A 14 19.85 20.43 24.71
N LEU A 15 18.71 21.06 24.97
CA LEU A 15 17.39 20.41 24.91
C LEU A 15 16.95 20.10 23.47
N GLY A 16 17.36 20.90 22.49
CA GLY A 16 17.04 20.71 21.08
C GLY A 16 17.73 19.49 20.44
N LEU A 17 18.89 19.05 20.95
CA LEU A 17 19.59 17.86 20.42
C LEU A 17 18.81 16.55 20.63
N GLY A 18 17.89 16.49 21.60
CA GLY A 18 17.04 15.32 21.84
C GLY A 18 15.80 15.24 20.94
N ALA A 19 15.46 16.33 20.23
CA ALA A 19 14.25 16.41 19.41
C ALA A 19 14.37 15.71 18.04
N CYS A 20 15.57 15.25 17.66
CA CYS A 20 15.79 14.43 16.46
C CYS A 20 15.63 12.92 16.72
N GLY A 21 15.19 12.52 17.92
CA GLY A 21 14.88 11.14 18.25
C GLY A 21 13.53 10.72 17.66
N GLU A 22 13.50 10.43 16.37
CA GLU A 22 12.36 9.74 15.74
C GLU A 22 12.07 8.48 16.56
N LYS A 23 10.95 8.48 17.26
CA LYS A 23 10.42 7.27 17.90
C LYS A 23 10.27 6.22 16.79
N PRO A 24 10.80 5.00 16.95
CA PRO A 24 10.68 3.98 15.93
C PRO A 24 9.22 3.84 15.48
N GLN A 25 8.92 4.19 14.22
CA GLN A 25 7.61 3.93 13.63
C GLN A 25 7.54 2.45 13.22
N VAL A 26 7.84 1.58 14.19
CA VAL A 26 7.75 0.15 14.00
C VAL A 26 6.64 -0.34 14.91
N THR A 27 5.61 -0.89 14.29
CA THR A 27 4.70 -1.81 14.96
C THR A 27 5.57 -2.87 15.64
N GLN A 28 5.39 -3.08 16.95
CA GLN A 28 6.07 -4.13 17.72
C GLN A 28 6.10 -5.43 16.90
N TYR A 29 7.26 -5.75 16.30
CA TYR A 29 7.38 -6.84 15.35
C TYR A 29 7.25 -8.16 16.11
N LYS A 30 6.11 -8.82 15.98
CA LYS A 30 5.93 -10.19 16.46
C LYS A 30 6.45 -11.15 15.41
N ALA A 31 7.64 -11.71 15.64
CA ALA A 31 8.22 -12.71 14.77
C ALA A 31 7.21 -13.84 14.49
N GLY A 32 6.99 -14.13 13.20
CA GLY A 32 6.05 -15.17 12.75
C GLY A 32 4.57 -14.75 12.67
N LYS A 33 4.24 -13.47 12.88
CA LYS A 33 2.87 -12.95 12.70
C LYS A 33 2.87 -11.79 11.71
N TYR A 34 2.16 -11.97 10.59
CA TYR A 34 1.86 -10.88 9.67
C TYR A 34 1.12 -9.76 10.42
N GLN A 35 1.76 -8.58 10.52
CA GLN A 35 1.23 -7.41 11.24
C GLN A 35 0.46 -6.44 10.32
N GLY A 36 0.38 -6.72 9.02
CA GLY A 36 -0.38 -5.92 8.06
C GLY A 36 -1.89 -6.19 8.09
N LYS A 37 -2.65 -5.39 7.34
CA LYS A 37 -4.07 -5.69 7.08
C LYS A 37 -4.17 -7.05 6.38
N PRO A 38 -5.01 -8.00 6.85
CA PRO A 38 -5.18 -9.28 6.17
C PRO A 38 -5.46 -9.09 4.68
N ASP A 39 -4.77 -9.89 3.86
CA ASP A 39 -5.02 -9.93 2.43
C ASP A 39 -6.46 -10.38 2.20
N THR A 40 -7.23 -9.58 1.46
CA THR A 40 -8.59 -9.93 1.06
C THR A 40 -8.55 -10.67 -0.26
N LEU A 41 -9.41 -11.67 -0.41
CA LEU A 41 -9.51 -12.42 -1.66
C LEU A 41 -9.90 -11.49 -2.81
N PRO A 42 -9.41 -11.71 -4.05
CA PRO A 42 -9.69 -10.82 -5.18
C PRO A 42 -11.18 -10.66 -5.52
N TRP A 43 -12.01 -11.64 -5.19
CA TRP A 43 -13.47 -11.62 -5.39
C TRP A 43 -14.25 -11.07 -4.18
N ASP A 44 -13.57 -10.80 -3.07
CA ASP A 44 -14.16 -10.25 -1.84
C ASP A 44 -14.18 -8.71 -1.89
N ASN A 45 -14.88 -8.16 -2.88
CA ASN A 45 -15.09 -6.73 -3.06
C ASN A 45 -16.53 -6.46 -3.51
N GLU A 46 -16.94 -5.19 -3.51
CA GLU A 46 -18.32 -4.79 -3.83
C GLU A 46 -18.80 -5.24 -5.21
N ARG A 47 -17.88 -5.36 -6.19
CA ARG A 47 -18.21 -5.74 -7.57
C ARG A 47 -18.59 -7.21 -7.68
N PHE A 48 -17.88 -8.10 -6.97
CA PHE A 48 -18.09 -9.55 -7.07
C PHE A 48 -18.81 -10.13 -5.86
N LYS A 49 -18.92 -9.40 -4.74
CA LYS A 49 -19.67 -9.78 -3.53
C LYS A 49 -19.32 -11.18 -3.00
N GLY A 50 -18.05 -11.58 -3.12
CA GLY A 50 -17.59 -12.90 -2.71
C GLY A 50 -17.74 -14.00 -3.77
N ASP A 51 -18.29 -13.71 -4.96
CA ASP A 51 -18.44 -14.69 -6.03
C ASP A 51 -17.13 -14.90 -6.80
N LYS A 52 -16.44 -15.98 -6.46
CA LYS A 52 -15.21 -16.43 -7.13
C LYS A 52 -15.43 -16.78 -8.60
N ALA A 53 -16.55 -17.42 -8.94
CA ALA A 53 -16.80 -17.86 -10.31
C ALA A 53 -17.04 -16.67 -11.24
N ALA A 54 -17.80 -15.67 -10.77
CA ALA A 54 -17.99 -14.42 -11.50
C ALA A 54 -16.66 -13.68 -11.71
N TRP A 55 -15.80 -13.63 -10.69
CA TRP A 55 -14.47 -13.05 -10.80
C TRP A 55 -13.59 -13.81 -11.81
N GLU A 56 -13.52 -15.14 -11.72
CA GLU A 56 -12.72 -15.95 -12.65
C GLU A 56 -13.17 -15.79 -14.11
N ASN A 57 -14.48 -15.77 -14.35
CA ASN A 57 -15.02 -15.53 -15.69
C ASN A 57 -14.66 -14.13 -16.20
N ALA A 58 -14.78 -13.09 -15.37
CA ALA A 58 -14.37 -11.74 -15.75
C ALA A 58 -12.88 -11.63 -16.09
N ILE A 59 -12.02 -12.33 -15.34
CA ILE A 59 -10.58 -12.39 -15.63
C ILE A 59 -10.32 -13.13 -16.95
N LYS A 60 -10.97 -14.26 -17.21
CA LYS A 60 -10.85 -14.99 -18.48
C LYS A 60 -11.27 -14.12 -19.67
N THR A 61 -12.40 -13.43 -19.58
CA THR A 61 -12.86 -12.51 -20.63
C THR A 61 -11.86 -11.39 -20.87
N ARG A 62 -11.27 -10.82 -19.81
CA ARG A 62 -10.22 -9.79 -19.95
C ARG A 62 -8.99 -10.35 -20.67
N GLN A 63 -8.55 -11.56 -20.34
CA GLN A 63 -7.40 -12.20 -21.00
C GLN A 63 -7.64 -12.38 -22.50
N LEU A 64 -8.84 -12.81 -22.89
CA LEU A 64 -9.21 -12.93 -24.31
C LEU A 64 -9.18 -11.59 -25.03
N GLY A 65 -9.65 -10.51 -24.40
CA GLY A 65 -9.61 -9.16 -24.96
C GLY A 65 -8.20 -8.57 -25.11
N GLN A 66 -7.17 -9.22 -24.58
CA GLN A 66 -5.76 -8.86 -24.76
C GLN A 66 -5.01 -9.86 -25.65
N ASN A 67 -5.66 -10.95 -26.05
CA ASN A 67 -5.07 -11.96 -26.92
C ASN A 67 -5.24 -11.55 -28.39
N GLU A 68 -4.14 -11.14 -29.03
CA GLU A 68 -4.15 -10.70 -30.43
C GLU A 68 -4.61 -11.77 -31.42
N TYR A 69 -4.34 -13.05 -31.15
CA TYR A 69 -4.86 -14.14 -31.99
C TYR A 69 -6.39 -14.16 -32.01
N VAL A 70 -7.02 -13.91 -30.87
CA VAL A 70 -8.49 -13.85 -30.74
C VAL A 70 -9.02 -12.54 -31.32
N ARG A 71 -8.33 -11.43 -31.08
CA ARG A 71 -8.75 -10.09 -31.51
C ARG A 71 -8.74 -9.94 -33.03
N ILE A 72 -7.70 -10.46 -33.69
CA ILE A 72 -7.59 -10.45 -35.16
C ILE A 72 -8.56 -11.45 -35.79
N ALA A 73 -8.70 -12.65 -35.22
CA ALA A 73 -9.65 -13.64 -35.73
C ALA A 73 -11.11 -13.18 -35.63
N GLY A 74 -11.45 -12.41 -34.59
CA GLY A 74 -12.78 -11.78 -34.47
C GLY A 74 -13.00 -10.64 -35.47
N ASP A 75 -11.95 -9.86 -35.77
CA ASP A 75 -12.00 -8.76 -36.74
C ASP A 75 -12.10 -9.27 -38.19
N THR A 76 -11.48 -10.41 -38.51
CA THR A 76 -11.62 -11.05 -39.82
C THR A 76 -12.96 -11.76 -40.01
N ALA A 77 -13.63 -12.21 -38.94
CA ALA A 77 -14.96 -12.83 -39.02
C ALA A 77 -16.10 -11.81 -39.21
N GLY A 78 -15.84 -10.51 -39.02
CA GLY A 78 -16.80 -9.42 -39.17
C GLY A 78 -16.68 -8.61 -40.46
N ARG A 79 -15.76 -8.97 -41.37
CA ARG A 79 -15.56 -8.34 -42.68
C ARG A 79 -16.13 -9.21 -43.79
#